data_AF-A0A1Q7SSE5-F1
#
_entry.id   AF-A0A1Q7SSE5-F1
#
_cell.length_a   1.000
_cell.length_b   1.000
_cell.length_c   1.000
_cell.angle_alpha   90.00
_cell.angle_beta   90.00
_cell.angle_gamma   90.00
#
_symmetry.space_group_name_H-M   'P 1'
#
loop_
_entity.id
_entity.type
_entity.pdbx_description
1 polymer ?
#
loop_
_entity_poly.entity_id
_entity_poly.type
_entity_poly.pdbx_seq_one_letter_code
_entity_poly.pdbx_strand_id
1 'polypeptide(L)'
;MLVAVKRLSERQNDKAVILAPTKPLVLQHADFFKEHFPDKNVRSSVLTGERPPASRAMDFEGSQLIFATPEVIRNDVSSERYTLGNVCLIVFDEAHRCVRDYAYSEVAEHYKRQAANPLILGLTASPSARKERVQEICDKLAITNVEMRTEEDEDVVQYVNDVTINWERVPLPPAYKEISKILRAAMDERTEKLRTMHQLPTGVRANKRMLLELGEKLRKSLRRGGSGALYGAVILQAQAMSLSHAIDVLETQGLHNLTRYLAKLETASSKSGKSLSRDARILEARRLAFSMEEREHPKQKRLRELVEEEMKLNKDSKIIVFTQYRDTVETLVERLNKLERVSAVRFVGQATRDTDDVGLSQSEQTSILEDFRQGRSNILVTTSIGEEGLHVPDVDHVIFYEAVPSEIRLIQRRGRTGRTRQGKMTVLISEGTIDEAYYWTSQKREQQMHRFLQTVKKKGTRPPSRTKRTLDDWSSSQNN
;
A
#
# COMPACT_ATOMS: atom_id res chain seq x y z
N MET A 1 -9.22 17.50 -15.17
CA MET A 1 -10.24 18.53 -15.47
C MET A 1 -10.20 19.01 -16.91
N LEU A 2 -9.09 19.56 -17.42
CA LEU A 2 -9.00 20.15 -18.77
C LEU A 2 -9.50 19.22 -19.90
N VAL A 3 -9.14 17.94 -19.85
CA VAL A 3 -9.62 16.94 -20.83
C VAL A 3 -11.14 16.78 -20.77
N ALA A 4 -11.73 16.76 -19.57
CA ALA A 4 -13.19 16.68 -19.41
C ALA A 4 -13.89 17.92 -19.96
N VAL A 5 -13.35 19.12 -19.72
CA VAL A 5 -13.86 20.38 -20.29
C VAL A 5 -13.88 20.30 -21.80
N LYS A 6 -12.75 19.96 -22.43
CA LYS A 6 -12.66 19.84 -23.90
C LYS A 6 -13.66 18.83 -24.45
N ARG A 7 -13.76 17.64 -23.84
CA ARG A 7 -14.63 16.57 -24.32
C ARG A 7 -16.11 16.93 -24.23
N LEU A 8 -16.53 17.53 -23.12
CA LEU A 8 -17.92 17.96 -22.92
C LEU A 8 -18.27 19.19 -23.79
N SER A 9 -17.31 20.07 -24.09
CA SER A 9 -17.54 21.17 -25.04
C SER A 9 -17.75 20.70 -26.48
N GLU A 10 -17.06 19.62 -26.87
CA GLU A 10 -17.21 18.99 -28.20
C GLU A 10 -18.45 18.08 -28.27
N ARG A 11 -18.96 17.60 -27.13
CA ARG A 11 -20.07 16.65 -27.02
C ARG A 11 -20.97 16.96 -25.84
N GLN A 12 -21.86 17.95 -26.02
CA GLN A 12 -22.71 18.47 -24.94
C GLN A 12 -23.69 17.44 -24.35
N ASN A 13 -24.07 16.40 -25.10
CA ASN A 13 -24.98 15.36 -24.62
C ASN A 13 -24.26 14.15 -24.01
N ASP A 14 -22.94 14.11 -24.09
CA ASP A 14 -22.15 12.99 -23.56
C ASP A 14 -21.77 13.24 -22.09
N LYS A 15 -21.26 12.20 -21.47
CA LYS A 15 -20.87 12.14 -20.06
C LYS A 15 -19.36 11.94 -19.93
N ALA A 16 -18.78 12.43 -18.86
CA ALA A 16 -17.42 12.14 -18.42
C ALA A 16 -17.46 11.50 -17.03
N VAL A 17 -16.81 10.34 -16.89
CA VAL A 17 -16.74 9.58 -15.64
C VAL A 17 -15.33 9.70 -15.06
N ILE A 18 -15.23 10.13 -13.82
CA ILE A 18 -14.00 10.23 -13.05
C ILE A 18 -14.03 9.14 -11.98
N LEU A 19 -13.16 8.15 -12.13
CA LEU A 19 -13.05 7.04 -11.20
C LEU A 19 -11.89 7.26 -10.25
N ALA A 20 -12.13 7.04 -8.96
CA ALA A 20 -11.08 7.02 -7.94
C ALA A 20 -11.26 5.82 -7.01
N PRO A 21 -10.18 5.28 -6.43
CA PRO A 21 -10.23 3.99 -5.75
C PRO A 21 -10.98 4.00 -4.41
N THR A 22 -11.22 5.18 -3.82
CA THR A 22 -11.84 5.31 -2.50
C THR A 22 -12.88 6.43 -2.49
N LYS A 23 -13.89 6.29 -1.63
CA LYS A 23 -14.95 7.30 -1.44
C LYS A 23 -14.39 8.69 -1.11
N PRO A 24 -13.39 8.85 -0.21
CA PRO A 24 -12.81 10.18 0.06
C PRO A 24 -12.21 10.85 -1.17
N LEU A 25 -11.48 10.12 -2.04
CA LEU A 25 -10.94 10.68 -3.27
C LEU A 25 -12.03 11.07 -4.26
N VAL A 26 -13.08 10.25 -4.36
CA VAL A 26 -14.25 10.56 -5.20
C VAL A 26 -14.89 11.89 -4.77
N LEU A 27 -15.11 12.08 -3.48
CA LEU A 27 -15.67 13.32 -2.94
C LEU A 27 -14.75 14.52 -3.18
N GLN A 28 -13.45 14.36 -2.96
CA GLN A 28 -12.46 15.41 -3.24
C GLN A 28 -12.47 15.85 -4.70
N HIS A 29 -12.49 14.90 -5.63
CA HIS A 29 -12.57 15.21 -7.06
C HIS A 29 -13.88 15.94 -7.40
N ALA A 30 -14.99 15.51 -6.82
CA ALA A 30 -16.28 16.16 -7.03
C ALA A 30 -16.29 17.61 -6.52
N ASP A 31 -15.76 17.86 -5.32
CA ASP A 31 -15.67 19.20 -4.74
C ASP A 31 -14.74 20.10 -5.57
N PHE A 32 -13.58 19.59 -5.97
CA PHE A 32 -12.64 20.32 -6.83
C PHE A 32 -13.27 20.72 -8.16
N PHE A 33 -13.96 19.79 -8.84
CA PHE A 33 -14.65 20.11 -10.09
C PHE A 33 -15.81 21.07 -9.87
N LYS A 34 -16.60 20.93 -8.79
CA LYS A 34 -17.70 21.87 -8.49
C LYS A 34 -17.19 23.31 -8.40
N GLU A 35 -16.06 23.51 -7.73
CA GLU A 35 -15.44 24.82 -7.57
C GLU A 35 -14.80 25.34 -8.86
N HIS A 36 -14.03 24.51 -9.57
CA HIS A 36 -13.13 24.96 -10.64
C HIS A 36 -13.62 24.68 -12.07
N PHE A 37 -14.66 23.86 -12.25
CA PHE A 37 -15.14 23.56 -13.59
C PHE A 37 -15.76 24.83 -14.22
N PRO A 38 -15.37 25.21 -15.46
CA PRO A 38 -15.76 26.50 -16.05
C PRO A 38 -17.27 26.65 -16.28
N ASP A 39 -17.93 25.61 -16.80
CA ASP A 39 -19.36 25.63 -17.08
C ASP A 39 -20.16 25.17 -15.85
N LYS A 40 -20.82 26.13 -15.19
CA LYS A 40 -21.62 25.87 -13.99
C LYS A 40 -22.99 25.24 -14.27
N ASN A 41 -23.40 25.12 -15.53
CA ASN A 41 -24.64 24.43 -15.90
C ASN A 41 -24.46 22.91 -16.00
N VAL A 42 -23.21 22.44 -16.06
CA VAL A 42 -22.90 21.01 -16.14
C VAL A 42 -23.31 20.33 -14.84
N ARG A 43 -24.29 19.42 -14.95
CA ARG A 43 -24.75 18.64 -13.80
C ARG A 43 -23.72 17.59 -13.43
N SER A 44 -23.35 17.57 -12.15
CA SER A 44 -22.43 16.60 -11.57
C SER A 44 -23.10 15.72 -10.52
N SER A 45 -22.83 14.42 -10.54
CA SER A 45 -23.30 13.47 -9.52
C SER A 45 -22.15 12.67 -8.92
N VAL A 46 -22.27 12.36 -7.63
CA VAL A 46 -21.40 11.41 -6.93
C VAL A 46 -22.15 10.10 -6.72
N LEU A 47 -21.65 9.01 -7.28
CA LEU A 47 -22.24 7.68 -7.13
C LEU A 47 -21.49 6.90 -6.07
N THR A 48 -22.20 6.54 -5.01
CA THR A 48 -21.66 5.77 -3.87
C THR A 48 -22.51 4.53 -3.62
N GLY A 49 -21.92 3.50 -3.00
CA GLY A 49 -22.64 2.27 -2.62
C GLY A 49 -23.75 2.48 -1.59
N GLU A 50 -23.81 3.63 -0.92
CA GLU A 50 -24.85 3.97 0.08
C GLU A 50 -26.17 4.39 -0.57
N ARG A 51 -26.15 4.87 -1.82
CA ARG A 51 -27.38 5.25 -2.54
C ARG A 51 -28.05 4.02 -3.14
N PRO A 52 -29.39 3.91 -3.11
CA PRO A 52 -30.11 2.82 -3.79
C PRO A 52 -29.77 2.75 -5.28
N PRO A 53 -29.70 1.54 -5.89
CA PRO A 53 -29.31 1.40 -7.29
C PRO A 53 -30.20 2.16 -8.28
N ALA A 54 -31.51 2.25 -8.03
CA ALA A 54 -32.43 3.02 -8.87
C ALA A 54 -32.10 4.52 -8.86
N SER A 55 -31.79 5.07 -7.68
CA SER A 55 -31.34 6.46 -7.54
C SER A 55 -30.02 6.69 -8.28
N ARG A 56 -29.07 5.76 -8.19
CA ARG A 56 -27.80 5.87 -8.93
C ARG A 56 -27.99 5.88 -10.44
N ALA A 57 -28.93 5.08 -10.96
CA ALA A 57 -29.25 5.09 -12.39
C ALA A 57 -29.84 6.44 -12.84
N MET A 58 -30.77 6.98 -12.05
CA MET A 58 -31.32 8.33 -12.31
C MET A 58 -30.24 9.41 -12.24
N ASP A 59 -29.36 9.34 -11.24
CA ASP A 59 -28.24 10.26 -11.08
C ASP A 59 -27.24 10.16 -12.25
N PHE A 60 -26.98 8.95 -12.75
CA PHE A 60 -26.11 8.71 -13.89
C PHE A 60 -26.71 9.33 -15.17
N GLU A 61 -27.99 9.10 -15.44
CA GLU A 61 -28.67 9.65 -16.62
C GLU A 61 -28.83 11.17 -16.55
N GLY A 62 -29.10 11.72 -15.37
CA GLY A 62 -29.34 13.15 -15.16
C GLY A 62 -28.09 14.04 -15.15
N SER A 63 -26.88 13.46 -15.15
CA SER A 63 -25.61 14.18 -15.00
C SER A 63 -24.65 13.99 -16.17
N GLN A 64 -23.82 14.99 -16.42
CA GLN A 64 -22.75 14.96 -17.42
C GLN A 64 -21.39 14.66 -16.78
N LEU A 65 -21.17 15.09 -15.53
CA LEU A 65 -19.98 14.75 -14.75
C LEU A 65 -20.33 13.72 -13.69
N ILE A 66 -19.64 12.59 -13.68
CA ILE A 66 -19.91 11.50 -12.75
C ILE A 66 -18.63 11.17 -11.99
N PHE A 67 -18.71 11.18 -10.66
CA PHE A 67 -17.62 10.80 -9.76
C PHE A 67 -18.01 9.52 -9.02
N ALA A 68 -17.20 8.47 -9.11
CA ALA A 68 -17.58 7.17 -8.54
C ALA A 68 -16.37 6.31 -8.17
N THR A 69 -16.58 5.36 -7.26
CA THR A 69 -15.66 4.24 -7.09
C THR A 69 -15.89 3.21 -8.21
N PRO A 70 -14.86 2.48 -8.65
CA PRO A 70 -15.00 1.57 -9.78
C PRO A 70 -15.98 0.41 -9.52
N GLU A 71 -16.12 -0.02 -8.27
CA GLU A 71 -17.06 -1.07 -7.90
C GLU A 71 -18.51 -0.66 -8.18
N VAL A 72 -18.86 0.62 -7.97
CA VAL A 72 -20.21 1.13 -8.23
C VAL A 72 -20.51 1.09 -9.72
N ILE A 73 -19.63 1.66 -10.55
CA ILE A 73 -19.81 1.67 -12.01
C ILE A 73 -19.81 0.24 -12.56
N ARG A 74 -18.87 -0.61 -12.15
CA ARG A 74 -18.83 -2.01 -12.57
C ARG A 74 -20.14 -2.73 -12.26
N ASN A 75 -20.60 -2.67 -11.01
CA ASN A 75 -21.77 -3.43 -10.59
C ASN A 75 -23.03 -2.95 -11.30
N ASP A 76 -23.19 -1.64 -11.49
CA ASP A 76 -24.36 -1.06 -12.14
C ASP A 76 -24.40 -1.34 -13.64
N VAL A 77 -23.26 -1.23 -14.33
CA VAL A 77 -23.15 -1.58 -15.77
C VAL A 77 -23.32 -3.08 -15.99
N SER A 78 -22.72 -3.93 -15.15
CA SER A 78 -22.90 -5.39 -15.24
C SER A 78 -24.32 -5.85 -14.90
N SER A 79 -25.08 -5.05 -14.16
CA SER A 79 -26.51 -5.29 -13.88
C SER A 79 -27.43 -4.60 -14.88
N GLU A 80 -26.89 -4.08 -16.00
CA GLU A 80 -27.64 -3.43 -17.08
C GLU A 80 -28.52 -2.25 -16.61
N ARG A 81 -28.11 -1.53 -15.56
CA ARG A 81 -28.87 -0.39 -15.02
C ARG A 81 -28.77 0.86 -15.88
N TYR A 82 -27.63 1.01 -16.56
CA TYR A 82 -27.33 2.03 -17.56
C TYR A 82 -26.17 1.52 -18.43
N THR A 83 -25.92 2.20 -19.55
CA THR A 83 -24.83 1.86 -20.46
C THR A 83 -23.75 2.94 -20.46
N LEU A 84 -22.54 2.59 -20.89
CA LEU A 84 -21.46 3.56 -21.11
C LEU A 84 -21.47 4.15 -22.54
N GLY A 85 -22.57 3.98 -23.28
CA GLY A 85 -22.67 4.35 -24.70
C GLY A 85 -22.45 5.85 -24.97
N ASN A 86 -23.04 6.70 -24.12
CA ASN A 86 -22.91 8.16 -24.16
C ASN A 86 -21.78 8.69 -23.27
N VAL A 87 -20.80 7.85 -22.89
CA VAL A 87 -19.65 8.29 -22.10
C VAL A 87 -18.48 8.63 -23.04
N CYS A 88 -18.12 9.91 -23.13
CA CYS A 88 -17.05 10.39 -23.99
C CYS A 88 -15.66 10.36 -23.35
N LEU A 89 -15.58 10.17 -22.03
CA LEU A 89 -14.32 10.12 -21.28
C LEU A 89 -14.49 9.26 -20.03
N ILE A 90 -13.54 8.35 -19.78
CA ILE A 90 -13.30 7.78 -18.45
C ILE A 90 -11.89 8.11 -17.98
N VAL A 91 -11.79 8.72 -16.81
CA VAL A 91 -10.55 8.95 -16.09
C VAL A 91 -10.38 7.86 -15.04
N PHE A 92 -9.26 7.13 -15.10
CA PHE A 92 -8.84 6.15 -14.10
C PHE A 92 -7.76 6.79 -13.23
N ASP A 93 -8.15 7.35 -12.10
CA ASP A 93 -7.21 7.83 -11.08
C ASP A 93 -6.50 6.64 -10.40
N GLU A 94 -5.24 6.82 -10.01
CA GLU A 94 -4.38 5.73 -9.53
C GLU A 94 -4.40 4.48 -10.43
N ALA A 95 -4.25 4.70 -11.74
CA ALA A 95 -4.34 3.68 -12.80
C ALA A 95 -3.42 2.46 -12.60
N HIS A 96 -2.39 2.57 -11.76
CA HIS A 96 -1.52 1.47 -11.36
C HIS A 96 -2.25 0.31 -10.62
N ARG A 97 -3.50 0.56 -10.20
CA ARG A 97 -4.43 -0.44 -9.65
C ARG A 97 -5.13 -1.28 -10.72
N CYS A 98 -5.13 -0.87 -11.99
CA CYS A 98 -5.73 -1.60 -13.10
C CYS A 98 -4.89 -2.83 -13.49
N VAL A 99 -4.83 -3.79 -12.56
CA VAL A 99 -4.12 -5.05 -12.70
C VAL A 99 -4.96 -6.16 -12.12
N ARG A 100 -4.74 -7.39 -12.58
CA ARG A 100 -5.53 -8.56 -12.17
C ARG A 100 -7.04 -8.27 -12.29
N ASP A 101 -7.82 -8.80 -11.37
CA ASP A 101 -9.28 -8.71 -11.35
C ASP A 101 -9.79 -7.50 -10.55
N TYR A 102 -9.03 -6.39 -10.53
CA TYR A 102 -9.52 -5.15 -9.93
C TYR A 102 -10.65 -4.55 -10.77
N ALA A 103 -11.60 -3.87 -10.11
CA ALA A 103 -12.81 -3.36 -10.77
C ALA A 103 -12.53 -2.43 -11.96
N TYR A 104 -11.41 -1.70 -11.97
CA TYR A 104 -10.99 -0.92 -13.14
C TYR A 104 -10.89 -1.74 -14.42
N SER A 105 -10.38 -2.98 -14.34
CA SER A 105 -10.23 -3.85 -15.50
C SER A 105 -11.59 -4.11 -16.17
N GLU A 106 -12.61 -4.43 -15.38
CA GLU A 106 -13.95 -4.73 -15.88
C GLU A 106 -14.68 -3.49 -16.41
N VAL A 107 -14.52 -2.33 -15.75
CA VAL A 107 -15.07 -1.06 -16.24
C VAL A 107 -14.45 -0.68 -17.59
N ALA A 108 -13.14 -0.82 -17.73
CA ALA A 108 -12.45 -0.54 -18.99
C ALA A 108 -12.92 -1.48 -20.12
N GLU A 109 -13.13 -2.77 -19.83
CA GLU A 109 -13.68 -3.73 -20.79
C GLU A 109 -15.10 -3.37 -21.24
N HIS A 110 -15.99 -3.02 -20.31
CA HIS A 110 -17.34 -2.53 -20.68
C HIS A 110 -17.27 -1.25 -21.50
N TYR A 111 -16.41 -0.32 -21.11
CA TYR A 111 -16.28 0.96 -21.81
C TYR A 111 -15.82 0.79 -23.25
N LYS A 112 -14.79 -0.04 -23.47
CA LYS A 112 -14.27 -0.37 -24.81
C LYS A 112 -15.33 -1.01 -25.72
N ARG A 113 -16.28 -1.77 -25.15
CA ARG A 113 -17.35 -2.42 -25.92
C ARG A 113 -18.54 -1.50 -26.20
N GLN A 114 -18.90 -0.64 -25.25
CA GLN A 114 -20.18 0.08 -25.29
C GLN A 114 -20.06 1.50 -25.83
N ALA A 115 -18.95 2.20 -25.57
CA ALA A 115 -18.86 3.62 -25.84
C ALA A 115 -18.79 3.95 -27.32
N ALA A 116 -19.61 4.91 -27.76
CA ALA A 116 -19.60 5.37 -29.15
C ALA A 116 -18.33 6.19 -29.47
N ASN A 117 -17.80 6.92 -28.48
CA ASN A 117 -16.66 7.83 -28.65
C ASN A 117 -15.66 7.67 -27.49
N PRO A 118 -14.95 6.53 -27.37
CA PRO A 118 -14.14 6.25 -26.19
C PRO A 118 -12.91 7.17 -26.09
N LEU A 119 -12.66 7.69 -24.90
CA LEU A 119 -11.35 8.24 -24.51
C LEU A 119 -11.03 7.78 -23.08
N ILE A 120 -9.88 7.13 -22.91
CA ILE A 120 -9.39 6.68 -21.61
C ILE A 120 -8.20 7.56 -21.21
N LEU A 121 -8.23 8.07 -19.97
CA LEU A 121 -7.11 8.77 -19.35
C LEU A 121 -6.73 8.05 -18.05
N GLY A 122 -5.56 7.43 -18.02
CA GLY A 122 -4.99 6.87 -16.79
C GLY A 122 -4.07 7.86 -16.11
N LEU A 123 -4.26 8.11 -14.82
CA LEU A 123 -3.41 8.98 -14.01
C LEU A 123 -2.71 8.14 -12.93
N THR A 124 -1.39 8.29 -12.78
CA THR A 124 -0.64 7.65 -11.70
C THR A 124 0.69 8.36 -11.48
N ALA A 125 1.08 8.54 -10.21
CA ALA A 125 2.41 9.02 -9.86
C ALA A 125 3.49 7.94 -10.06
N SER A 126 3.13 6.66 -9.97
CA SER A 126 4.06 5.54 -10.14
C SER A 126 3.33 4.27 -10.65
N PRO A 127 3.56 3.85 -11.90
CA PRO A 127 2.80 2.75 -12.50
C PRO A 127 3.21 1.35 -12.01
N SER A 128 4.52 1.07 -11.88
CA SER A 128 5.13 -0.09 -11.18
C SER A 128 6.62 -0.21 -11.55
N ALA A 129 7.46 -0.74 -10.66
CA ALA A 129 8.81 -1.20 -11.03
C ALA A 129 8.84 -2.43 -11.96
N ARG A 130 7.74 -3.17 -12.09
CA ARG A 130 7.67 -4.38 -12.93
C ARG A 130 7.13 -4.05 -14.31
N LYS A 131 7.96 -4.29 -15.33
CA LYS A 131 7.62 -4.05 -16.74
C LYS A 131 6.33 -4.76 -17.17
N GLU A 132 6.16 -6.03 -16.79
CA GLU A 132 4.99 -6.83 -17.15
C GLU A 132 3.71 -6.21 -16.62
N ARG A 133 3.79 -5.59 -15.43
CA ARG A 133 2.66 -4.94 -14.78
C ARG A 133 2.28 -3.63 -15.46
N VAL A 134 3.27 -2.83 -15.88
CA VAL A 134 2.97 -1.61 -16.64
C VAL A 134 2.37 -1.94 -18.00
N GLN A 135 2.89 -2.97 -18.69
CA GLN A 135 2.31 -3.45 -19.93
C GLN A 135 0.87 -3.93 -19.72
N GLU A 136 0.61 -4.71 -18.66
CA GLU A 136 -0.75 -5.15 -18.31
C GLU A 136 -1.71 -3.97 -18.13
N ILE A 137 -1.29 -2.90 -17.44
CA ILE A 137 -2.10 -1.68 -17.27
C ILE A 137 -2.40 -1.04 -18.63
N CYS A 138 -1.37 -0.88 -19.48
CA CYS A 138 -1.53 -0.30 -20.81
C CYS A 138 -2.48 -1.13 -21.68
N ASP A 139 -2.36 -2.46 -21.65
CA ASP A 139 -3.19 -3.36 -22.46
C ASP A 139 -4.66 -3.30 -21.99
N LYS A 140 -4.90 -3.36 -20.68
CA LYS A 140 -6.27 -3.32 -20.11
C LYS A 140 -6.97 -2.00 -20.38
N LEU A 141 -6.26 -0.89 -20.20
CA LEU A 141 -6.79 0.46 -20.42
C LEU A 141 -6.67 0.92 -21.89
N ALA A 142 -6.16 0.08 -22.80
CA ALA A 142 -5.90 0.42 -24.20
C ALA A 142 -5.06 1.71 -24.38
N ILE A 143 -4.05 1.89 -23.53
CA ILE A 143 -3.16 3.06 -23.54
C ILE A 143 -2.18 2.95 -24.71
N THR A 144 -2.31 3.87 -25.65
CA THR A 144 -1.43 3.97 -26.83
C THR A 144 -0.27 4.93 -26.62
N ASN A 145 -0.43 5.91 -25.71
CA ASN A 145 0.58 6.90 -25.40
C ASN A 145 0.79 7.02 -23.89
N VAL A 146 2.04 7.00 -23.45
CA VAL A 146 2.43 7.17 -22.05
C VAL A 146 3.26 8.44 -21.94
N GLU A 147 2.69 9.44 -21.29
CA GLU A 147 3.37 10.68 -20.98
C GLU A 147 3.91 10.64 -19.54
N MET A 148 5.15 11.06 -19.37
CA MET A 148 5.82 11.14 -18.08
C MET A 148 6.45 12.52 -17.93
N ARG A 149 6.30 13.06 -16.73
CA ARG A 149 7.11 14.13 -16.19
C ARG A 149 7.78 13.68 -14.88
N THR A 150 8.92 14.27 -14.62
CA THR A 150 9.78 14.11 -13.46
C THR A 150 10.00 15.48 -12.83
N GLU A 151 10.53 15.51 -11.61
CA GLU A 151 10.80 16.75 -10.87
C GLU A 151 11.90 17.59 -11.55
N GLU A 152 12.67 16.98 -12.47
CA GLU A 152 13.73 17.61 -13.26
C GLU A 152 13.22 18.25 -14.56
N ASP A 153 11.99 17.97 -15.00
CA ASP A 153 11.45 18.53 -16.25
C ASP A 153 11.13 20.03 -16.09
N GLU A 154 11.42 20.85 -17.11
CA GLU A 154 11.29 22.32 -17.07
C GLU A 154 9.87 22.81 -16.73
N ASP A 155 8.84 22.08 -17.18
CA ASP A 155 7.44 22.40 -16.90
C ASP A 155 6.96 21.93 -15.51
N VAL A 156 7.81 21.25 -14.74
CA VAL A 156 7.52 20.75 -13.39
C VAL A 156 8.42 21.37 -12.32
N VAL A 157 9.71 21.58 -12.59
CA VAL A 157 10.72 22.00 -11.61
C VAL A 157 10.35 23.27 -10.83
N GLN A 158 9.63 24.19 -11.47
CA GLN A 158 9.18 25.43 -10.84
C GLN A 158 8.04 25.26 -9.83
N TYR A 159 7.34 24.12 -9.86
CA TYR A 159 6.16 23.83 -9.04
C TYR A 159 6.43 22.81 -7.92
N VAL A 160 7.64 22.24 -7.87
CA VAL A 160 8.02 21.23 -6.89
C VAL A 160 9.23 21.74 -6.12
N ASN A 161 9.13 21.79 -4.79
CA ASN A 161 10.31 22.04 -3.97
C ASN A 161 11.06 20.73 -3.74
N ASP A 162 12.39 20.82 -3.60
CA ASP A 162 13.22 19.66 -3.29
C ASP A 162 12.74 18.96 -2.01
N VAL A 163 12.62 17.63 -2.09
CA VAL A 163 12.40 16.78 -0.92
C VAL A 163 13.71 16.09 -0.57
N THR A 164 14.27 16.43 0.58
CA THR A 164 15.50 15.77 1.05
C THR A 164 15.15 14.42 1.66
N ILE A 165 15.69 13.33 1.10
CA ILE A 165 15.48 11.96 1.61
C ILE A 165 16.69 11.52 2.42
N ASN A 166 16.48 11.37 3.74
CA ASN A 166 17.48 10.91 4.69
C ASN A 166 17.24 9.44 5.06
N TRP A 167 18.19 8.57 4.72
CA TRP A 167 18.18 7.17 5.15
C TRP A 167 19.06 7.03 6.38
N GLU A 168 18.44 6.92 7.55
CA GLU A 168 19.15 6.88 8.82
C GLU A 168 19.25 5.45 9.34
N ARG A 169 20.48 4.96 9.40
CA ARG A 169 20.79 3.64 9.96
C ARG A 169 20.88 3.72 11.47
N VAL A 170 20.22 2.79 12.15
CA VAL A 170 20.12 2.75 13.60
C VAL A 170 20.63 1.39 14.09
N PRO A 171 21.77 1.33 14.80
CA PRO A 171 22.35 0.07 15.26
C PRO A 171 21.52 -0.54 16.40
N LEU A 172 21.31 -1.85 16.34
CA LEU A 172 20.67 -2.59 17.43
C LEU A 172 21.63 -2.88 18.58
N PRO A 173 21.23 -2.65 19.85
CA PRO A 173 22.02 -2.98 21.02
C PRO A 173 22.31 -4.49 21.13
N PRO A 174 23.41 -4.89 21.81
CA PRO A 174 23.76 -6.31 21.99
C PRO A 174 22.63 -7.19 22.55
N ALA A 175 21.83 -6.66 23.49
CA ALA A 175 20.69 -7.37 24.08
C ALA A 175 19.63 -7.78 23.03
N TYR A 176 19.36 -6.94 22.02
CA TYR A 176 18.45 -7.29 20.93
C TYR A 176 19.01 -8.41 20.06
N LYS A 177 20.32 -8.38 19.79
CA LYS A 177 21.02 -9.40 18.99
C LYS A 177 21.02 -10.75 19.71
N GLU A 178 21.14 -10.77 21.03
CA GLU A 178 21.08 -11.97 21.85
C GLU A 178 19.70 -12.65 21.76
N ILE A 179 18.62 -11.91 21.99
CA ILE A 179 17.25 -12.45 21.87
C ILE A 179 16.95 -12.88 20.43
N SER A 180 17.38 -12.08 19.44
CA SER A 180 17.24 -12.43 18.02
C SER A 180 17.95 -13.75 17.69
N LYS A 181 19.15 -13.98 18.23
CA LYS A 181 19.89 -15.25 18.06
C LYS A 181 19.10 -16.45 18.60
N ILE A 182 18.48 -16.32 19.77
CA ILE A 182 17.64 -17.37 20.38
C ILE A 182 16.44 -17.68 19.47
N LEU A 183 15.72 -16.66 19.03
CA LEU A 183 14.55 -16.81 18.14
C LEU A 183 14.94 -17.39 16.77
N ARG A 184 16.07 -16.98 16.21
CA ARG A 184 16.60 -17.51 14.94
C ARG A 184 16.99 -18.98 15.06
N ALA A 185 17.64 -19.39 16.14
CA ALA A 185 17.94 -20.80 16.39
C ALA A 185 16.66 -21.66 16.47
N ALA A 186 15.60 -21.14 17.10
CA ALA A 186 14.29 -21.80 17.09
C ALA A 186 13.70 -21.90 15.67
N MET A 187 13.80 -20.82 14.89
CA MET A 187 13.33 -20.78 13.50
C MET A 187 14.08 -21.77 12.62
N ASP A 188 15.41 -21.81 12.74
CA ASP A 188 16.28 -22.68 11.96
C ASP A 188 15.93 -24.15 12.20
N GLU A 189 15.69 -24.56 13.45
CA GLU A 189 15.22 -25.93 13.75
C GLU A 189 13.89 -26.26 13.06
N ARG A 190 12.93 -25.33 13.03
CA ARG A 190 11.64 -25.56 12.35
C ARG A 190 11.81 -25.69 10.85
N THR A 191 12.64 -24.82 10.26
CA THR A 191 12.90 -24.88 8.81
C THR A 191 13.69 -26.12 8.44
N GLU A 192 14.61 -26.59 9.28
CA GLU A 192 15.37 -27.82 9.02
C GLU A 192 14.48 -29.06 9.10
N LYS A 193 13.58 -29.14 10.08
CA LYS A 193 12.56 -30.21 10.12
C LYS A 193 11.66 -30.22 8.88
N LEU A 194 11.35 -29.05 8.32
CA LEU A 194 10.60 -28.96 7.06
C LEU A 194 11.44 -29.43 5.86
N ARG A 195 12.76 -29.20 5.86
CA ARG A 195 13.68 -29.70 4.82
C ARG A 195 13.80 -31.22 4.88
N THR A 196 13.92 -31.82 6.07
CA THR A 196 13.97 -33.28 6.22
C THR A 196 12.66 -33.94 5.78
N MET A 197 11.53 -33.23 5.84
CA MET A 197 10.24 -33.64 5.28
C MET A 197 10.08 -33.34 3.78
N HIS A 198 11.15 -32.90 3.10
CA HIS A 198 11.16 -32.47 1.69
C HIS A 198 10.15 -31.36 1.35
N GLN A 199 9.81 -30.52 2.32
CA GLN A 199 8.87 -29.40 2.13
C GLN A 199 9.58 -28.08 1.78
N LEU A 200 10.87 -27.96 2.07
CA LEU A 200 11.69 -26.81 1.74
C LEU A 200 12.97 -27.24 0.98
N PRO A 201 13.50 -26.38 0.10
CA PRO A 201 14.77 -26.64 -0.58
C PRO A 201 15.95 -26.68 0.39
N THR A 202 16.90 -27.57 0.12
CA THR A 202 18.17 -27.70 0.84
C THR A 202 19.11 -26.55 0.47
N GLY A 203 19.95 -26.12 1.40
CA GLY A 203 20.95 -25.05 1.18
C GLY A 203 20.40 -23.64 1.00
N VAL A 204 19.07 -23.46 0.94
CA VAL A 204 18.44 -22.15 0.80
C VAL A 204 17.83 -21.70 2.13
N ARG A 205 18.19 -20.50 2.58
CA ARG A 205 17.59 -19.88 3.77
C ARG A 205 16.12 -19.57 3.49
N ALA A 206 15.23 -20.09 4.35
CA ALA A 206 13.80 -19.86 4.19
C ALA A 206 13.47 -18.39 4.47
N ASN A 207 12.79 -17.75 3.53
CA ASN A 207 12.25 -16.41 3.71
C ASN A 207 10.73 -16.44 3.90
N LYS A 208 10.15 -15.32 4.34
CA LYS A 208 8.72 -15.18 4.63
C LYS A 208 7.83 -15.55 3.45
N ARG A 209 8.23 -15.22 2.22
CA ARG A 209 7.50 -15.56 1.00
C ARG A 209 7.45 -17.07 0.77
N MET A 210 8.59 -17.75 0.89
CA MET A 210 8.67 -19.21 0.75
C MET A 210 7.80 -19.92 1.78
N LEU A 211 7.82 -19.45 3.04
CA LEU A 211 7.00 -20.01 4.11
C LEU A 211 5.50 -19.80 3.84
N LEU A 212 5.09 -18.63 3.32
CA LEU A 212 3.70 -18.36 2.94
C LEU A 212 3.24 -19.29 1.80
N GLU A 213 4.01 -19.37 0.72
CA GLU A 213 3.72 -20.23 -0.43
C GLU A 213 3.65 -21.71 -0.02
N LEU A 214 4.55 -22.14 0.87
CA LEU A 214 4.53 -23.48 1.44
C LEU A 214 3.26 -23.73 2.27
N GLY A 215 2.86 -22.77 3.10
CA GLY A 215 1.64 -22.87 3.91
C GLY A 215 0.39 -23.10 3.06
N GLU A 216 0.24 -22.35 1.97
CA GLU A 216 -0.86 -22.53 1.01
C GLU A 216 -0.82 -23.91 0.34
N LYS A 217 0.37 -24.34 -0.10
CA LYS A 217 0.56 -25.68 -0.70
C LYS A 217 0.18 -26.79 0.29
N LEU A 218 0.67 -26.73 1.53
CA LEU A 218 0.43 -27.75 2.55
C LEU A 218 -1.06 -27.84 2.93
N ARG A 219 -1.74 -26.71 3.12
CA ARG A 219 -3.18 -26.68 3.44
C ARG A 219 -4.02 -27.24 2.29
N LYS A 220 -3.66 -26.92 1.03
CA LYS A 220 -4.32 -27.48 -0.15
C LYS A 220 -4.16 -29.00 -0.23
N SER A 221 -2.98 -29.52 0.07
CA SER A 221 -2.73 -30.97 0.12
C SER A 221 -3.48 -31.64 1.27
N LEU A 222 -3.54 -31.02 2.46
CA LEU A 222 -4.25 -31.56 3.61
C LEU A 222 -5.76 -31.71 3.34
N ARG A 223 -6.37 -30.71 2.69
CA ARG A 223 -7.79 -30.76 2.28
C ARG A 223 -8.12 -31.89 1.29
N ARG A 224 -7.12 -32.45 0.61
CA ARG A 224 -7.27 -33.56 -0.35
C ARG A 224 -7.08 -34.95 0.28
N GLY A 225 -7.11 -35.04 1.62
CA GLY A 225 -6.95 -36.32 2.34
C GLY A 225 -5.52 -36.64 2.77
N GLY A 226 -4.70 -35.61 3.03
CA GLY A 226 -3.31 -35.79 3.45
C GLY A 226 -3.14 -36.49 4.81
N SER A 227 -2.07 -37.28 4.95
CA SER A 227 -1.70 -38.05 6.15
C SER A 227 -1.24 -37.21 7.35
N GLY A 228 -1.03 -37.85 8.52
CA GLY A 228 -0.57 -37.19 9.75
C GLY A 228 0.78 -36.46 9.64
N ALA A 229 1.68 -36.90 8.75
CA ALA A 229 2.96 -36.22 8.50
C ALA A 229 2.76 -34.82 7.90
N LEU A 230 1.75 -34.65 7.03
CA LEU A 230 1.41 -33.34 6.46
C LEU A 230 0.84 -32.40 7.51
N TYR A 231 0.10 -32.91 8.49
CA TYR A 231 -0.38 -32.11 9.62
C TYR A 231 0.78 -31.57 10.46
N GLY A 232 1.82 -32.39 10.70
CA GLY A 232 3.06 -31.95 11.35
C GLY A 232 3.78 -30.84 10.59
N ALA A 233 3.89 -30.96 9.26
CA ALA A 233 4.49 -29.94 8.41
C ALA A 233 3.70 -28.60 8.45
N VAL A 234 2.37 -28.64 8.48
CA VAL A 234 1.53 -27.43 8.63
C VAL A 234 1.84 -26.72 9.95
N ILE A 235 1.98 -27.46 11.05
CA ILE A 235 2.33 -26.89 12.36
C ILE A 235 3.73 -26.27 12.31
N LEU A 236 4.73 -26.98 11.79
CA LEU A 236 6.10 -26.48 11.70
C LEU A 236 6.19 -25.22 10.85
N GLN A 237 5.48 -25.18 9.71
CA GLN A 237 5.40 -24.00 8.84
C GLN A 237 4.76 -22.82 9.57
N ALA A 238 3.65 -23.04 10.28
CA ALA A 238 2.99 -22.00 11.07
C ALA A 238 3.89 -21.46 12.20
N GLN A 239 4.63 -22.34 12.89
CA GLN A 239 5.61 -21.95 13.90
C GLN A 239 6.76 -21.15 13.30
N ALA A 240 7.31 -21.56 12.15
CA ALA A 240 8.35 -20.82 11.45
C ALA A 240 7.88 -19.41 11.04
N MET A 241 6.61 -19.27 10.62
CA MET A 241 6.00 -17.97 10.36
C MET A 241 5.88 -17.10 11.62
N SER A 242 5.43 -17.67 12.74
CA SER A 242 5.36 -16.95 14.02
C SER A 242 6.74 -16.49 14.51
N LEU A 243 7.76 -17.34 14.37
CA LEU A 243 9.14 -17.01 14.72
C LEU A 243 9.72 -15.92 13.83
N SER A 244 9.50 -16.01 12.51
CA SER A 244 9.87 -14.93 11.59
C SER A 244 9.23 -13.61 11.99
N HIS A 245 7.95 -13.62 12.40
CA HIS A 245 7.28 -12.42 12.85
C HIS A 245 7.81 -11.91 14.19
N ALA A 246 8.11 -12.78 15.15
CA ALA A 246 8.72 -12.41 16.43
C ALA A 246 10.07 -11.69 16.24
N ILE A 247 10.90 -12.22 15.33
CA ILE A 247 12.19 -11.62 14.96
C ILE A 247 11.95 -10.23 14.34
N ASP A 248 11.03 -10.12 13.37
CA ASP A 248 10.67 -8.83 12.77
C ASP A 248 10.24 -7.82 13.86
N VAL A 249 9.35 -8.22 14.78
CA VAL A 249 8.83 -7.35 15.86
C VAL A 249 9.94 -6.90 16.80
N LEU A 250 10.80 -7.81 17.24
CA LEU A 250 11.94 -7.47 18.09
C LEU A 250 12.86 -6.46 17.43
N GLU A 251 13.28 -6.75 16.20
CA GLU A 251 14.32 -6.02 15.48
C GLU A 251 13.85 -4.66 14.94
N THR A 252 12.54 -4.50 14.71
CA THR A 252 11.98 -3.29 14.10
C THR A 252 11.09 -2.48 15.04
N GLN A 253 10.48 -3.09 16.05
CA GLN A 253 9.45 -2.44 16.90
C GLN A 253 9.88 -2.27 18.35
N GLY A 254 10.55 -3.26 18.94
CA GLY A 254 11.04 -3.19 20.32
C GLY A 254 10.68 -4.37 21.21
N LEU A 255 11.25 -4.37 22.42
CA LEU A 255 11.07 -5.44 23.41
C LEU A 255 9.63 -5.55 23.92
N HIS A 256 8.97 -4.41 24.20
CA HIS A 256 7.56 -4.40 24.63
C HIS A 256 6.63 -5.13 23.66
N ASN A 257 6.74 -4.81 22.37
CA ASN A 257 5.94 -5.45 21.33
C ASN A 257 6.25 -6.95 21.20
N LEU A 258 7.52 -7.35 21.36
CA LEU A 258 7.88 -8.77 21.38
C LEU A 258 7.24 -9.48 22.58
N THR A 259 7.36 -8.93 23.79
CA THR A 259 6.78 -9.50 25.02
C THR A 259 5.28 -9.72 24.86
N ARG A 260 4.55 -8.68 24.42
CA ARG A 260 3.10 -8.75 24.15
C ARG A 260 2.77 -9.81 23.10
N TYR A 261 3.52 -9.86 21.99
CA TYR A 261 3.33 -10.86 20.94
C TYR A 261 3.52 -12.29 21.46
N LEU A 262 4.60 -12.55 22.21
CA LEU A 262 4.88 -13.87 22.76
C LEU A 262 3.85 -14.29 23.82
N ALA A 263 3.33 -13.36 24.62
CA ALA A 263 2.24 -13.63 25.55
C ALA A 263 0.95 -14.05 24.81
N LYS A 264 0.61 -13.39 23.70
CA LYS A 264 -0.55 -13.76 22.85
C LYS A 264 -0.44 -15.19 22.27
N LEU A 265 0.76 -15.76 22.15
CA LEU A 265 0.92 -17.16 21.70
C LEU A 265 0.42 -18.19 22.73
N GLU A 266 0.42 -17.87 24.02
CA GLU A 266 -0.06 -18.76 25.08
C GLU A 266 -1.57 -18.93 25.06
N THR A 267 -2.28 -17.83 24.78
CA THR A 267 -3.75 -17.78 24.70
C THR A 267 -4.27 -18.10 23.30
N ALA A 268 -3.39 -18.27 22.31
CA ALA A 268 -3.78 -18.58 20.93
C ALA A 268 -4.60 -19.87 20.84
N SER A 269 -5.68 -19.86 20.06
CA SER A 269 -6.50 -21.05 19.81
C SER A 269 -5.77 -22.13 19.00
N SER A 270 -4.77 -21.73 18.20
CA SER A 270 -4.03 -22.64 17.31
C SER A 270 -3.08 -23.58 18.06
N LYS A 271 -3.05 -24.86 17.66
CA LYS A 271 -2.11 -25.86 18.19
C LYS A 271 -0.65 -25.48 17.96
N SER A 272 -0.34 -24.78 16.87
CA SER A 272 1.00 -24.27 16.56
C SER A 272 1.44 -23.19 17.55
N GLY A 273 0.54 -22.25 17.90
CA GLY A 273 0.82 -21.20 18.90
C GLY A 273 1.07 -21.77 20.29
N LYS A 274 0.14 -22.59 20.80
CA LYS A 274 0.25 -23.20 22.14
C LYS A 274 1.47 -24.10 22.31
N SER A 275 1.88 -24.82 21.26
CA SER A 275 3.08 -25.66 21.32
C SER A 275 4.36 -24.85 21.17
N LEU A 276 4.33 -23.74 20.43
CA LEU A 276 5.48 -22.83 20.31
C LEU A 276 5.73 -22.05 21.61
N SER A 277 4.67 -21.61 22.30
CA SER A 277 4.82 -20.88 23.56
C SER A 277 5.46 -21.68 24.68
N ARG A 278 5.46 -23.02 24.57
CA ARG A 278 6.09 -23.96 25.50
C ARG A 278 7.53 -24.33 25.12
N ASP A 279 8.04 -23.87 23.98
CA ASP A 279 9.44 -24.12 23.59
C ASP A 279 10.38 -23.37 24.55
N ALA A 280 11.41 -24.06 25.04
CA ALA A 280 12.33 -23.52 26.05
C ALA A 280 13.00 -22.21 25.61
N ARG A 281 13.36 -22.08 24.32
CA ARG A 281 13.97 -20.86 23.77
C ARG A 281 12.98 -19.71 23.71
N ILE A 282 11.69 -19.99 23.54
CA ILE A 282 10.65 -18.96 23.49
C ILE A 282 10.36 -18.44 24.88
N LEU A 283 10.32 -19.33 25.88
CA LEU A 283 10.25 -18.95 27.28
C LEU A 283 11.47 -18.11 27.70
N GLU A 284 12.66 -18.52 27.29
CA GLU A 284 13.90 -17.78 27.54
C GLU A 284 13.89 -16.39 26.88
N ALA A 285 13.59 -16.32 25.57
CA ALA A 285 13.50 -15.07 24.83
C ALA A 285 12.47 -14.12 25.45
N ARG A 286 11.32 -14.62 25.88
CA ARG A 286 10.30 -13.83 26.58
C ARG A 286 10.80 -13.30 27.91
N ARG A 287 11.45 -14.15 28.73
CA ARG A 287 11.97 -13.75 30.04
C ARG A 287 13.01 -12.64 29.89
N LEU A 288 13.93 -12.79 28.94
CA LEU A 288 14.93 -11.76 28.62
C LEU A 288 14.27 -10.47 28.14
N ALA A 289 13.32 -10.56 27.19
CA ALA A 289 12.60 -9.40 26.68
C ALA A 289 11.86 -8.63 27.77
N PHE A 290 11.12 -9.34 28.62
CA PHE A 290 10.39 -8.76 29.75
C PHE A 290 11.32 -8.09 30.76
N SER A 291 12.46 -8.71 31.08
CA SER A 291 13.44 -8.13 32.03
C SER A 291 14.07 -6.80 31.55
N MET A 292 13.90 -6.48 30.27
CA MET A 292 14.47 -5.30 29.63
C MET A 292 13.40 -4.43 28.95
N GLU A 293 12.12 -4.64 29.26
CA GLU A 293 10.99 -4.02 28.55
C GLU A 293 10.99 -2.49 28.60
N GLU A 294 11.50 -1.92 29.69
CA GLU A 294 11.69 -0.47 29.85
C GLU A 294 12.73 0.13 28.89
N ARG A 295 13.60 -0.70 28.28
CA ARG A 295 14.59 -0.24 27.32
C ARG A 295 13.90 0.11 26.01
N GLU A 296 13.89 1.41 25.74
CA GLU A 296 13.41 1.96 24.49
C GLU A 296 14.17 1.40 23.28
N HIS A 297 13.43 1.09 22.20
CA HIS A 297 14.04 0.71 20.94
C HIS A 297 14.80 1.91 20.34
N PRO A 298 16.03 1.74 19.81
CA PRO A 298 16.83 2.85 19.27
C PRO A 298 16.11 3.75 18.26
N LYS A 299 15.26 3.17 17.40
CA LYS A 299 14.43 3.94 16.44
C LYS A 299 13.39 4.84 17.13
N GLN A 300 12.85 4.46 18.29
CA GLN A 300 11.93 5.34 19.05
C GLN A 300 12.69 6.55 19.59
N LYS A 301 13.91 6.34 20.11
CA LYS A 301 14.79 7.43 20.52
C LYS A 301 15.09 8.36 19.35
N ARG A 302 15.49 7.82 18.19
CA ARG A 302 15.80 8.65 17.01
C ARG A 302 14.58 9.38 16.46
N LEU A 303 13.41 8.74 16.44
CA LEU A 303 12.15 9.38 16.06
C LEU A 303 11.84 10.57 16.98
N ARG A 304 12.02 10.42 18.29
CA ARG A 304 11.84 11.52 19.25
C ARG A 304 12.78 12.68 18.93
N GLU A 305 14.08 12.40 18.71
CA GLU A 305 15.07 13.43 18.37
C GLU A 305 14.67 14.17 17.09
N LEU A 306 14.25 13.46 16.04
CA LEU A 306 13.77 14.07 14.79
C LEU A 306 12.58 14.99 15.05
N VAL A 307 11.59 14.54 15.84
CA VAL A 307 10.42 15.37 16.17
C VAL A 307 10.83 16.60 16.97
N GLU A 308 11.71 16.47 17.96
CA GLU A 308 12.21 17.61 18.74
C GLU A 308 12.99 18.60 17.87
N GLU A 309 13.80 18.11 16.93
CA GLU A 309 14.51 18.93 15.93
C GLU A 309 13.52 19.76 15.11
N GLU A 310 12.48 19.14 14.54
CA GLU A 310 11.46 19.84 13.75
C GLU A 310 10.66 20.85 14.58
N MET A 311 10.25 20.47 15.80
CA MET A 311 9.49 21.36 16.69
C MET A 311 10.30 22.57 17.17
N LYS A 312 11.63 22.44 17.28
CA LYS A 312 12.55 23.56 17.58
C LYS A 312 12.69 24.51 16.39
N LEU A 313 12.73 23.97 15.17
CA LEU A 313 12.84 24.76 13.94
C LEU A 313 11.54 25.54 13.66
N ASN A 314 10.40 24.85 13.78
CA ASN A 314 9.09 25.45 13.60
C ASN A 314 8.06 24.72 14.47
N LYS A 315 7.49 25.45 15.43
CA LYS A 315 6.48 24.96 16.38
C LYS A 315 5.17 24.49 15.72
N ASP A 316 4.89 24.98 14.51
CA ASP A 316 3.67 24.69 13.75
C ASP A 316 3.91 23.59 12.70
N SER A 317 5.09 22.93 12.73
CA SER A 317 5.44 21.87 11.79
C SER A 317 4.49 20.69 11.88
N LYS A 318 4.10 20.17 10.72
CA LYS A 318 3.28 18.97 10.62
C LYS A 318 4.14 17.78 10.23
N ILE A 319 4.00 16.69 10.98
CA ILE A 319 4.80 15.48 10.82
C ILE A 319 3.88 14.28 10.62
N ILE A 320 4.28 13.37 9.73
CA ILE A 320 3.58 12.08 9.57
C ILE A 320 4.55 10.95 9.79
N VAL A 321 4.20 10.06 10.72
CA VAL A 321 5.00 8.90 11.08
C VAL A 321 4.31 7.65 10.57
N PHE A 322 4.95 6.94 9.64
CA PHE A 322 4.49 5.67 9.11
C PHE A 322 5.19 4.50 9.79
N THR A 323 4.41 3.52 10.24
CA THR A 323 4.89 2.22 10.74
C THR A 323 4.10 1.07 10.10
N GLN A 324 4.53 -0.18 10.31
CA GLN A 324 3.82 -1.36 9.81
C GLN A 324 2.69 -1.83 10.75
N TYR A 325 2.82 -1.64 12.07
CA TYR A 325 1.96 -2.28 13.07
C TYR A 325 1.15 -1.26 13.88
N ARG A 326 -0.09 -1.62 14.24
CA ARG A 326 -0.97 -0.75 15.04
C ARG A 326 -0.52 -0.63 16.49
N ASP A 327 -0.03 -1.71 17.10
CA ASP A 327 0.57 -1.70 18.45
C ASP A 327 1.74 -0.70 18.51
N THR A 328 2.52 -0.59 17.43
CA THR A 328 3.57 0.43 17.31
C THR A 328 2.98 1.83 17.21
N VAL A 329 1.91 2.05 16.44
CA VAL A 329 1.23 3.35 16.37
C VAL A 329 0.84 3.83 17.76
N GLU A 330 0.21 2.97 18.56
CA GLU A 330 -0.19 3.29 19.95
C GLU A 330 1.01 3.66 20.81
N THR A 331 2.05 2.82 20.80
CA THR A 331 3.28 3.07 21.57
C THR A 331 3.94 4.39 21.17
N LEU A 332 3.99 4.70 19.87
CA LEU A 332 4.61 5.93 19.37
C LEU A 332 3.78 7.16 19.73
N VAL A 333 2.45 7.10 19.60
CA VAL A 333 1.54 8.19 20.00
C VAL A 333 1.69 8.52 21.49
N GLU A 334 1.67 7.51 22.35
CA GLU A 334 1.86 7.69 23.79
C GLU A 334 3.21 8.33 24.13
N ARG A 335 4.29 7.90 23.46
CA ARG A 335 5.64 8.42 23.72
C ARG A 335 5.85 9.83 23.16
N LEU A 336 5.35 10.11 21.95
CA LEU A 336 5.49 11.42 21.31
C LEU A 336 4.69 12.50 22.05
N ASN A 337 3.51 12.18 22.59
CA ASN A 337 2.72 13.12 23.40
C ASN A 337 3.36 13.48 24.75
N LYS A 338 4.48 12.86 25.14
CA LYS A 338 5.28 13.28 26.30
C LYS A 338 6.21 14.46 25.96
N LEU A 339 6.35 14.80 24.68
CA LEU A 339 7.17 15.91 24.22
C LEU A 339 6.41 17.22 24.34
N GLU A 340 7.16 18.29 24.63
CA GLU A 340 6.59 19.63 24.60
C GLU A 340 6.13 19.98 23.18
N ARG A 341 4.97 20.66 23.09
CA ARG A 341 4.41 21.19 21.82
C ARG A 341 4.07 20.11 20.79
N VAL A 342 3.93 18.85 21.21
CA VAL A 342 3.49 17.75 20.36
C VAL A 342 2.05 17.38 20.70
N SER A 343 1.24 17.26 19.66
CA SER A 343 -0.12 16.72 19.67
C SER A 343 -0.16 15.61 18.61
N ALA A 344 0.19 14.40 19.04
CA ALA A 344 0.25 13.22 18.19
C ALA A 344 -1.06 12.44 18.25
N VAL A 345 -1.59 12.06 17.08
CA VAL A 345 -2.86 11.32 16.95
C VAL A 345 -2.69 10.02 16.19
N ARG A 346 -3.38 8.98 16.68
CA ARG A 346 -3.44 7.64 16.08
C ARG A 346 -4.34 7.65 14.84
N PHE A 347 -3.85 7.12 13.72
CA PHE A 347 -4.62 7.00 12.49
C PHE A 347 -4.43 5.63 11.84
N VAL A 348 -5.46 4.77 11.89
CA VAL A 348 -5.41 3.39 11.39
C VAL A 348 -6.62 3.06 10.51
N GLY A 349 -6.59 1.92 9.82
CA GLY A 349 -7.72 1.45 9.01
C GLY A 349 -8.96 1.06 9.82
N GLN A 350 -10.08 0.80 9.13
CA GLN A 350 -11.40 0.62 9.75
C GLN A 350 -11.65 -0.74 10.40
N ALA A 351 -10.91 -1.78 10.00
CA ALA A 351 -11.12 -3.12 10.53
C ALA A 351 -10.75 -3.20 12.01
N THR A 352 -11.65 -3.71 12.85
CA THR A 352 -11.37 -4.09 14.24
C THR A 352 -10.89 -5.55 14.26
N ARG A 353 -9.77 -5.81 14.93
CA ARG A 353 -9.13 -7.14 14.93
C ARG A 353 -9.41 -7.92 16.20
N ASP A 354 -9.37 -7.25 17.34
CA ASP A 354 -9.71 -7.78 18.66
C ASP A 354 -10.24 -6.64 19.55
N THR A 355 -10.49 -6.91 20.83
CA THR A 355 -11.01 -5.90 21.79
C THR A 355 -10.04 -4.75 22.02
N ASP A 356 -8.74 -4.98 21.82
CA ASP A 356 -7.68 -4.03 22.16
C ASP A 356 -7.16 -3.31 20.90
N ASP A 357 -7.40 -3.85 19.69
CA ASP A 357 -7.06 -3.29 18.39
C ASP A 357 -8.33 -2.89 17.60
N VAL A 358 -8.89 -1.75 18.01
CA VAL A 358 -10.07 -1.13 17.40
C VAL A 358 -9.67 -0.28 16.19
N GLY A 359 -10.36 -0.52 15.06
CA GLY A 359 -10.22 0.29 13.85
C GLY A 359 -10.98 1.62 13.95
N LEU A 360 -10.65 2.59 13.09
CA LEU A 360 -11.34 3.88 13.06
C LEU A 360 -12.48 3.87 12.03
N SER A 361 -13.66 4.32 12.39
CA SER A 361 -14.75 4.55 11.43
C SER A 361 -14.37 5.63 10.41
N GLN A 362 -15.07 5.65 9.27
CA GLN A 362 -14.84 6.66 8.23
C GLN A 362 -15.04 8.10 8.74
N SER A 363 -16.02 8.31 9.63
CA SER A 363 -16.29 9.61 10.24
C SER A 363 -15.16 10.03 11.18
N GLU A 364 -14.63 9.12 12.00
CA GLU A 364 -13.49 9.39 12.88
C GLU A 364 -12.24 9.70 12.07
N GLN A 365 -11.96 8.92 11.02
CA GLN A 365 -10.84 9.18 10.10
C GLN A 365 -10.96 10.58 9.47
N THR A 366 -12.16 10.96 9.05
CA THR A 366 -12.41 12.29 8.46
C THR A 366 -12.17 13.40 9.48
N SER A 367 -12.67 13.24 10.70
CA SER A 367 -12.49 14.21 11.79
C SER A 367 -11.02 14.38 12.14
N ILE A 368 -10.27 13.28 12.29
CA ILE A 368 -8.83 13.33 12.63
C ILE A 368 -8.03 14.06 11.54
N LEU A 369 -8.34 13.79 10.26
CA LEU A 369 -7.68 14.49 9.16
C LEU A 369 -8.00 15.98 9.15
N GLU A 370 -9.22 16.37 9.49
CA GLU A 370 -9.61 17.78 9.58
C GLU A 370 -8.90 18.48 10.74
N ASP A 371 -8.84 17.85 11.91
CA ASP A 371 -8.09 18.33 13.07
C ASP A 371 -6.60 18.53 12.72
N PHE A 372 -6.02 17.60 11.97
CA PHE A 372 -4.64 17.68 11.49
C PHE A 372 -4.45 18.81 10.44
N ARG A 373 -5.41 19.00 9.51
CA ARG A 373 -5.38 20.14 8.56
C ARG A 373 -5.43 21.48 9.27
N GLN A 374 -6.26 21.59 10.31
CA GLN A 374 -6.40 22.82 11.09
C GLN A 374 -5.26 23.05 12.10
N GLY A 375 -4.35 22.08 12.28
CA GLY A 375 -3.23 22.18 13.22
C GLY A 375 -3.61 21.89 14.67
N ARG A 376 -4.81 21.34 14.93
CA ARG A 376 -5.22 20.88 16.27
C ARG A 376 -4.42 19.64 16.71
N SER A 377 -3.99 18.83 15.74
CA SER A 377 -2.90 17.88 15.89
C SER A 377 -1.79 18.24 14.90
N ASN A 378 -0.54 18.05 15.31
CA ASN A 378 0.63 18.35 14.49
C ASN A 378 1.46 17.10 14.15
N ILE A 379 1.14 15.94 14.73
CA ILE A 379 1.74 14.66 14.34
C ILE A 379 0.66 13.62 14.06
N LEU A 380 0.68 13.03 12.86
CA LEU A 380 -0.17 11.90 12.48
C LEU A 380 0.66 10.62 12.50
N VAL A 381 0.33 9.66 13.37
CA VAL A 381 1.00 8.35 13.40
C VAL A 381 0.08 7.31 12.78
N THR A 382 0.54 6.64 11.72
CA THR A 382 -0.30 5.76 10.91
C THR A 382 0.38 4.48 10.45
N THR A 383 -0.44 3.48 10.14
CA THR A 383 0.04 2.25 9.49
C THR A 383 0.15 2.42 7.98
N SER A 384 1.10 1.72 7.37
CA SER A 384 1.28 1.70 5.91
C SER A 384 0.09 1.13 5.12
N ILE A 385 -0.92 0.57 5.79
CA ILE A 385 -2.16 0.05 5.20
C ILE A 385 -3.31 1.07 5.35
N GLY A 386 -3.29 1.90 6.39
CA GLY A 386 -4.32 2.91 6.65
C GLY A 386 -4.30 4.11 5.71
N GLU A 387 -3.36 4.17 4.76
CA GLU A 387 -3.17 5.30 3.84
C GLU A 387 -3.84 5.11 2.47
N GLU A 388 -4.10 3.87 2.02
CA GLU A 388 -4.45 3.65 0.60
C GLU A 388 -5.76 4.37 0.22
N GLY A 389 -5.61 5.51 -0.48
CA GLY A 389 -6.70 6.38 -0.92
C GLY A 389 -7.20 7.38 0.13
N LEU A 390 -6.39 7.73 1.13
CA LEU A 390 -6.63 8.88 1.99
C LEU A 390 -5.74 10.05 1.57
N HIS A 391 -6.37 11.21 1.31
CA HIS A 391 -5.66 12.43 0.97
C HIS A 391 -5.03 13.03 2.23
N VAL A 392 -3.83 12.54 2.52
CA VAL A 392 -2.97 13.03 3.57
C VAL A 392 -2.61 14.51 3.31
N PRO A 393 -2.80 15.42 4.27
CA PRO A 393 -2.48 16.84 4.12
C PRO A 393 -1.00 17.11 3.81
N ASP A 394 -0.71 18.29 3.27
CA ASP A 394 0.67 18.72 3.05
C ASP A 394 1.38 18.84 4.41
N VAL A 395 2.60 18.29 4.47
CA VAL A 395 3.39 18.22 5.70
C VAL A 395 4.85 18.56 5.47
N ASP A 396 5.51 19.00 6.53
CA ASP A 396 6.91 19.43 6.50
C ASP A 396 7.85 18.22 6.55
N HIS A 397 7.50 17.20 7.34
CA HIS A 397 8.34 16.01 7.53
C HIS A 397 7.55 14.70 7.49
N VAL A 398 7.91 13.82 6.56
CA VAL A 398 7.43 12.43 6.55
C VAL A 398 8.51 11.51 7.11
N ILE A 399 8.17 10.77 8.16
CA ILE A 399 9.08 9.81 8.81
C ILE A 399 8.54 8.40 8.61
N PHE A 400 9.36 7.53 8.05
CA PHE A 400 9.12 6.09 8.02
C PHE A 400 9.90 5.48 9.17
N TYR A 401 9.17 4.95 10.14
CA TYR A 401 9.74 4.26 11.30
C TYR A 401 10.51 2.99 10.89
N GLU A 402 10.27 2.49 9.68
CA GLU A 402 10.91 1.31 9.10
C GLU A 402 10.86 1.38 7.57
N ALA A 403 11.83 0.76 6.90
CA ALA A 403 11.88 0.71 5.45
C ALA A 403 10.70 -0.10 4.89
N VAL A 404 10.06 0.41 3.83
CA VAL A 404 8.94 -0.27 3.17
C VAL A 404 9.39 -0.80 1.81
N PRO A 405 9.12 -2.06 1.45
CA PRO A 405 9.53 -2.65 0.18
C PRO A 405 8.60 -2.24 -0.98
N SER A 406 8.19 -0.98 -1.05
CA SER A 406 7.29 -0.43 -2.07
C SER A 406 7.76 0.96 -2.52
N GLU A 407 8.28 1.00 -3.74
CA GLU A 407 8.70 2.22 -4.44
C GLU A 407 7.51 3.17 -4.67
N ILE A 408 6.32 2.60 -4.92
CA ILE A 408 5.08 3.36 -5.19
C ILE A 408 4.73 4.23 -3.99
N ARG A 409 4.78 3.64 -2.79
CA ARG A 409 4.46 4.35 -1.54
C ARG A 409 5.49 5.44 -1.23
N LEU A 410 6.78 5.18 -1.51
CA LEU A 410 7.84 6.16 -1.32
C LEU A 410 7.59 7.41 -2.18
N ILE A 411 7.28 7.21 -3.46
CA ILE A 411 7.06 8.27 -4.45
C ILE A 411 5.76 9.04 -4.18
N GLN A 412 4.68 8.34 -3.88
CA GLN A 412 3.40 8.97 -3.54
C GLN A 412 3.53 9.91 -2.34
N ARG A 413 4.33 9.51 -1.33
CA ARG A 413 4.55 10.30 -0.11
C ARG A 413 5.53 11.44 -0.32
N ARG A 414 6.56 11.25 -1.16
CA ARG A 414 7.44 12.35 -1.61
C ARG A 414 6.61 13.46 -2.23
N GLY A 415 5.61 13.13 -3.06
CA GLY A 415 4.71 14.10 -3.68
C GLY A 415 3.72 14.80 -2.73
N ARG A 416 3.73 14.52 -1.42
CA ARG A 416 2.90 15.18 -0.37
C ARG A 416 3.72 16.02 0.60
N THR A 417 5.04 15.91 0.55
CA THR A 417 6.02 16.83 1.12
C THR A 417 6.53 17.74 0.02
N GLY A 418 7.01 18.95 0.31
CA GLY A 418 7.63 19.76 -0.74
C GLY A 418 6.68 20.64 -1.57
N ARG A 419 5.38 20.72 -1.25
CA ARG A 419 4.41 21.49 -2.06
C ARG A 419 4.36 22.98 -1.75
N THR A 420 4.57 23.35 -0.48
CA THR A 420 4.54 24.75 -0.02
C THR A 420 5.90 25.23 0.51
N ARG A 421 6.74 24.30 0.99
CA ARG A 421 8.10 24.53 1.51
C ARG A 421 8.97 23.30 1.21
N GLN A 422 10.29 23.43 1.40
CA GLN A 422 11.23 22.31 1.29
C GLN A 422 10.79 21.16 2.20
N GLY A 423 10.50 20.00 1.61
CA GLY A 423 10.00 18.85 2.35
C GLY A 423 11.14 17.98 2.86
N LYS A 424 10.97 17.37 4.03
CA LYS A 424 11.91 16.38 4.56
C LYS A 424 11.26 15.01 4.58
N MET A 425 12.03 14.00 4.17
CA MET A 425 11.64 12.61 4.28
C MET A 425 12.74 11.87 5.02
N THR A 426 12.39 11.11 6.05
CA THR A 426 13.38 10.30 6.78
C THR A 426 12.91 8.87 6.89
N VAL A 427 13.80 7.93 6.59
CA VAL A 427 13.53 6.50 6.72
C VAL A 427 14.52 5.91 7.72
N LEU A 428 14.00 5.40 8.83
CA LEU A 428 14.79 4.71 9.84
C LEU A 428 15.00 3.25 9.42
N ILE A 429 16.25 2.79 9.54
CA ILE A 429 16.66 1.43 9.17
C ILE A 429 17.36 0.79 10.37
N SER A 430 16.76 -0.24 10.96
CA SER A 430 17.49 -1.06 11.95
C SER A 430 18.61 -1.86 11.23
N GLU A 431 19.87 -1.66 11.62
CA GLU A 431 21.02 -2.30 10.96
C GLU A 431 21.06 -3.82 11.15
N GLY A 432 21.41 -4.56 10.09
CA GLY A 432 21.50 -6.03 10.13
C GLY A 432 20.15 -6.73 10.20
N THR A 433 19.05 -6.04 9.89
CA THR A 433 17.68 -6.54 10.00
C THR A 433 16.97 -6.61 8.65
N ILE A 434 15.68 -6.97 8.66
CA ILE A 434 14.82 -6.92 7.47
C ILE A 434 14.70 -5.51 6.87
N ASP A 435 14.87 -4.45 7.66
CA ASP A 435 14.81 -3.06 7.18
C ASP A 435 15.86 -2.81 6.08
N GLU A 436 17.09 -3.31 6.23
CA GLU A 436 18.13 -3.17 5.20
C GLU A 436 17.75 -3.90 3.90
N ALA A 437 17.18 -5.09 4.02
CA ALA A 437 16.72 -5.84 2.85
C ALA A 437 15.60 -5.09 2.10
N TYR A 438 14.69 -4.43 2.83
CA TYR A 438 13.65 -3.59 2.26
C TYR A 438 14.19 -2.29 1.65
N TYR A 439 15.17 -1.66 2.28
CA TYR A 439 15.90 -0.51 1.70
C TYR A 439 16.48 -0.85 0.32
N TRP A 440 17.31 -1.91 0.24
CA TRP A 440 17.92 -2.32 -1.02
C TRP A 440 16.89 -2.74 -2.07
N THR A 441 15.79 -3.36 -1.64
CA THR A 441 14.69 -3.74 -2.54
C THR A 441 14.00 -2.50 -3.10
N SER A 442 13.71 -1.50 -2.27
CA SER A 442 13.07 -0.25 -2.69
C SER A 442 13.93 0.50 -3.71
N GLN A 443 15.21 0.70 -3.38
CA GLN A 443 16.19 1.36 -4.26
C GLN A 443 16.30 0.70 -5.63
N LYS A 444 16.40 -0.63 -5.67
CA LYS A 444 16.47 -1.38 -6.93
C LYS A 444 15.19 -1.23 -7.75
N ARG A 445 14.02 -1.27 -7.11
CA ARG A 445 12.72 -1.16 -7.78
C ARG A 445 12.48 0.23 -8.37
N GLU A 446 12.81 1.28 -7.63
CA GLU A 446 12.73 2.65 -8.11
C GLU A 446 13.60 2.85 -9.38
N GLN A 447 14.86 2.43 -9.32
CA GLN A 447 15.75 2.49 -10.50
C GLN A 447 15.22 1.70 -11.69
N GLN A 448 14.66 0.51 -11.46
CA GLN A 448 14.03 -0.30 -12.52
C GLN A 448 12.83 0.40 -13.15
N MET A 449 11.99 1.04 -12.32
CA MET A 449 10.83 1.79 -12.77
C MET A 449 11.24 2.95 -13.70
N HIS A 450 12.19 3.78 -13.29
CA HIS A 450 12.65 4.92 -14.09
C HIS A 450 13.25 4.50 -15.42
N ARG A 451 14.14 3.49 -15.42
CA ARG A 451 14.71 2.94 -16.66
C ARG A 451 13.65 2.42 -17.62
N PHE A 452 12.63 1.74 -17.08
CA PHE A 452 11.54 1.20 -17.88
C PHE A 452 10.69 2.32 -18.49
N LEU A 453 10.30 3.32 -17.70
CA LEU A 453 9.43 4.39 -18.18
C LEU A 453 10.13 5.28 -19.22
N GLN A 454 11.44 5.52 -19.07
CA GLN A 454 12.25 6.16 -20.13
C GLN A 454 12.25 5.33 -21.43
N THR A 455 12.23 4.00 -21.33
CA THR A 455 12.17 3.12 -22.50
C THR A 455 10.80 3.20 -23.19
N VAL A 456 9.70 3.22 -22.41
CA VAL A 456 8.33 3.37 -22.95
C VAL A 456 8.16 4.73 -23.63
N LYS A 457 8.65 5.82 -23.02
CA LYS A 457 8.63 7.17 -23.61
C LYS A 457 9.35 7.22 -24.97
N LYS A 458 10.50 6.54 -25.10
CA LYS A 458 11.29 6.54 -26.34
C LYS A 458 10.77 5.63 -27.44
N LYS A 459 10.18 4.48 -27.09
CA LYS A 459 9.84 3.41 -28.07
C LYS A 459 8.33 3.18 -28.25
N GLY A 460 7.49 3.92 -27.52
CA GLY A 460 6.06 3.62 -27.40
C GLY A 460 5.80 2.33 -26.61
N THR A 461 4.53 2.04 -26.33
CA THR A 461 4.12 0.72 -25.86
C THR A 461 4.31 -0.25 -27.04
N ARG A 462 5.19 -1.25 -26.90
CA ARG A 462 5.24 -2.30 -27.93
C ARG A 462 3.88 -2.99 -27.93
N PRO A 463 3.21 -3.18 -29.09
CA PRO A 463 2.09 -4.11 -29.13
C PRO A 463 2.59 -5.47 -28.63
N PRO A 464 1.73 -6.29 -28.00
CA PRO A 464 2.12 -7.61 -27.55
C PRO A 464 2.79 -8.31 -28.74
N SER A 465 4.02 -8.80 -28.53
CA SER A 465 4.70 -9.56 -29.56
C SER A 465 3.73 -10.64 -29.99
N ARG A 466 3.30 -10.62 -31.26
CA ARG A 466 2.66 -11.77 -31.89
C ARG A 466 3.41 -12.99 -31.40
N THR A 467 2.68 -13.93 -30.80
CA THR A 467 3.16 -15.27 -30.48
C THR A 467 4.12 -15.69 -31.59
N LYS A 468 5.36 -16.04 -31.22
CA LYS A 468 6.30 -16.60 -32.19
C LYS A 468 5.57 -17.77 -32.84
N ARG A 469 5.22 -17.62 -34.11
CA ARG A 469 4.61 -18.72 -34.86
C ARG A 469 5.56 -19.90 -34.79
N THR A 470 5.09 -21.04 -34.30
CA THR A 470 5.87 -22.28 -34.39
C THR A 470 5.71 -22.85 -35.79
N LEU A 471 6.51 -23.85 -36.16
CA LEU A 471 6.34 -24.54 -37.44
C LEU A 471 4.93 -25.15 -37.59
N ASP A 472 4.27 -25.46 -36.47
CA ASP A 472 2.92 -26.05 -36.42
C ASP A 472 1.83 -25.08 -36.90
N ASP A 473 2.09 -23.76 -36.84
CA ASP A 473 1.18 -22.72 -37.33
C ASP A 473 1.23 -22.58 -38.88
N TRP A 474 2.15 -23.27 -39.55
CA TRP A 474 2.31 -23.21 -41.02
C TRP A 474 1.58 -24.35 -41.72
N SER A 475 1.55 -25.55 -41.13
CA SER A 475 0.92 -26.75 -41.72
C SER A 475 -0.61 -26.68 -41.79
N SER A 476 -1.25 -25.78 -41.03
CA SER A 476 -2.70 -25.59 -41.03
C SER A 476 -3.20 -24.58 -42.08
N SER A 477 -2.30 -23.92 -42.82
CA SER A 477 -2.64 -22.89 -43.82
C SER A 477 -2.58 -23.35 -45.28
N GLN A 478 -2.36 -24.64 -45.54
CA GLN A 478 -2.40 -25.22 -46.90
C GLN A 478 -3.56 -26.19 -47.16
N ASN A 479 -4.46 -26.41 -46.19
CA ASN A 479 -5.57 -27.35 -46.33
C ASN A 479 -6.93 -26.77 -45.89
N ASN A 480 -7.21 -25.51 -46.22
CA ASN A 480 -8.57 -24.96 -46.24
C ASN A 480 -8.69 -23.77 -47.19
#